data_AF-A0AAW6B8R8-F1
#
_entry.id   AF-A0AAW6B8R8-F1
#
_cell.length_a   1.000
_cell.length_b   1.000
_cell.length_c   1.000
_cell.angle_alpha   90.00
_cell.angle_beta   90.00
_cell.angle_gamma   90.00
#
_symmetry.space_group_name_H-M   'P 1'
#
loop_
_entity.id
_entity.type
_entity.pdbx_description
1 polymer ?
#
loop_
_entity_poly.entity_id
_entity_poly.type
_entity_poly.pdbx_seq_one_letter_code
_entity_poly.pdbx_strand_id
1 'polypeptide(L)' 'MSEIALAWEWAKGITAPIVGSTKTKHLESAVNSMGVELTLDEVNYFDELYVPHPLSVQLIKIHLRAQWF' A
#
# COMPACT_ATOMS: atom_id res chain seq x y z
N MET A 1 -11.18 -7.42 1.90
CA MET A 1 -9.72 -7.62 1.85
C MET A 1 -9.00 -6.29 1.65
N SER A 2 -9.24 -5.54 0.55
CA SER A 2 -8.61 -4.21 0.36
C SER A 2 -8.93 -3.19 1.45
N GLU A 3 -10.11 -3.29 2.05
CA GLU A 3 -10.56 -2.41 3.13
C GLU A 3 -9.64 -2.49 4.37
N ILE A 4 -9.34 -3.71 4.85
CA ILE A 4 -8.44 -3.94 5.99
C ILE A 4 -7.01 -3.49 5.68
N ALA A 5 -6.55 -3.69 4.44
CA ALA A 5 -5.22 -3.26 4.03
C ALA A 5 -5.06 -1.73 4.08
N LEU A 6 -6.08 -0.98 3.62
CA LEU A 6 -6.08 0.48 3.70
C LEU A 6 -6.19 0.98 5.15
N ALA A 7 -7.00 0.32 5.98
CA ALA A 7 -7.07 0.60 7.42
C ALA A 7 -5.70 0.44 8.09
N TRP A 8 -4.97 -0.61 7.74
CA TRP A 8 -3.61 -0.84 8.22
C TRP A 8 -2.62 0.24 7.74
N GLU A 9 -2.72 0.72 6.49
CA GLU A 9 -1.89 1.83 6.01
C GLU A 9 -2.10 3.12 6.82
N TRP A 10 -3.36 3.48 7.11
CA TRP A 10 -3.66 4.64 7.96
C TRP A 10 -3.16 4.46 9.38
N ALA A 11 -3.31 3.27 9.97
CA ALA A 11 -2.80 2.97 11.31
C ALA A 11 -1.28 3.16 11.41
N LYS A 12 -0.55 2.98 10.30
CA LYS A 12 0.90 3.24 10.18
C LYS A 12 1.27 4.71 9.98
N GLY A 13 0.28 5.60 9.93
CA GLY A 13 0.48 7.05 9.80
C GLY A 13 0.54 7.56 8.36
N ILE A 14 0.16 6.76 7.37
CA ILE A 14 0.06 7.23 5.98
C ILE A 14 -1.14 8.19 5.87
N THR A 15 -0.91 9.43 5.47
CA THR A 15 -1.96 10.47 5.51
C THR A 15 -2.97 10.37 4.35
N ALA A 16 -2.49 10.04 3.14
CA ALA A 16 -3.33 10.04 1.94
C ALA A 16 -2.88 8.94 0.96
N PRO A 17 -3.35 7.68 1.14
CA PRO A 17 -3.07 6.60 0.20
C PRO A 17 -3.77 6.85 -1.14
N ILE A 18 -3.06 6.58 -2.24
CA ILE A 18 -3.57 6.78 -3.60
C ILE A 18 -4.23 5.48 -4.08
N VAL A 19 -5.54 5.51 -4.30
CA VAL A 19 -6.31 4.34 -4.74
C VAL A 19 -6.77 4.50 -6.20
N GLY A 20 -6.30 3.63 -7.08
CA GLY A 20 -6.75 3.54 -8.47
C GLY A 20 -7.60 2.30 -8.70
N SER A 21 -8.77 2.45 -9.34
CA SER A 21 -9.61 1.30 -9.70
C SER A 21 -10.46 1.53 -10.94
N THR A 22 -10.76 0.44 -11.66
CA THR A 22 -11.69 0.40 -12.79
C THR A 22 -13.10 -0.06 -12.41
N LYS A 23 -13.33 -0.43 -11.14
CA LYS A 23 -14.63 -0.90 -10.63
C LYS A 23 -15.05 -0.08 -9.43
N THR A 24 -16.30 0.38 -9.44
CA THR A 24 -16.90 1.21 -8.37
C THR A 24 -16.85 0.53 -7.01
N LYS A 25 -17.11 -0.78 -6.95
CA LYS A 25 -17.06 -1.58 -5.71
C LYS A 25 -15.73 -1.44 -4.95
N HIS A 26 -14.62 -1.25 -5.64
CA HIS A 26 -13.32 -1.08 -4.98
C HIS A 26 -13.15 0.32 -4.38
N LEU A 27 -13.76 1.33 -4.99
CA LEU A 27 -13.82 2.68 -4.42
C LEU A 27 -14.67 2.69 -3.16
N GLU A 28 -15.81 1.99 -3.16
CA GLU A 28 -16.64 1.82 -1.97
C GLU A 28 -15.86 1.16 -0.81
N SER A 29 -15.10 0.10 -1.09
CA SER A 29 -14.23 -0.51 -0.06
C SER A 29 -13.15 0.42 0.46
N ALA A 30 -12.63 1.34 -0.36
CA ALA A 30 -11.64 2.34 0.08
C ALA A 30 -12.27 3.44 0.93
N VAL A 31 -13.55 3.76 0.69
CA VAL A 31 -14.30 4.68 1.56
C VAL A 31 -14.63 4.01 2.89
N ASN A 32 -15.11 2.77 2.85
CA ASN A 32 -15.52 2.03 4.04
C ASN A 32 -14.36 1.79 5.01
N SER A 33 -13.13 1.63 4.51
CA SER A 33 -11.97 1.40 5.37
C SER A 33 -11.73 2.55 6.33
N MET A 34 -12.16 3.78 6.02
CA MET A 34 -11.98 4.94 6.93
C MET A 34 -12.75 4.76 8.24
N GLY A 35 -13.75 3.87 8.28
CA GLY A 35 -14.49 3.52 9.49
C GLY A 35 -13.92 2.31 10.24
N VAL A 36 -12.79 1.75 9.79
CA VAL A 36 -12.15 0.59 10.41
C VAL A 36 -10.95 1.06 11.22
N GLU A 37 -11.03 0.86 12.53
CA GLU A 37 -9.92 1.08 13.46
C GLU A 37 -9.31 -0.26 13.85
N LEU A 38 -8.00 -0.38 13.70
CA LEU A 38 -7.25 -1.56 14.11
C LEU A 38 -6.62 -1.32 15.49
N THR A 39 -6.65 -2.35 16.32
CA THR A 39 -5.92 -2.38 17.59
C THR A 39 -4.42 -2.49 17.34
N LEU A 40 -3.61 -2.14 18.35
CA LEU A 40 -2.15 -2.24 18.25
C LEU A 40 -1.69 -3.69 17.98
N ASP A 41 -2.35 -4.66 18.60
CA ASP A 41 -2.03 -6.09 18.41
C ASP A 41 -2.31 -6.55 16.97
N GLU A 42 -3.40 -6.07 16.35
CA GLU A 42 -3.71 -6.36 14.95
C GLU A 42 -2.72 -5.70 13.99
N VAL A 43 -2.32 -4.45 14.26
CA VAL A 43 -1.29 -3.77 13.46
C VAL A 43 0.04 -4.51 13.53
N ASN A 44 0.46 -4.91 14.74
CA ASN A 44 1.68 -5.69 14.94
C ASN A 44 1.62 -7.04 14.23
N TYR A 45 0.47 -7.73 14.28
CA TYR A 45 0.26 -8.99 13.57
C TYR A 45 0.46 -8.83 12.04
N PHE A 46 -0.06 -7.75 11.46
CA PHE A 46 0.16 -7.46 10.04
C PHE A 46 1.61 -7.08 9.72
N ASP A 47 2.27 -6.32 10.58
CA ASP A 47 3.69 -5.95 10.40
C ASP A 47 4.62 -7.16 10.45
N GLU A 48 4.37 -8.14 11.33
CA GLU A 48 5.15 -9.39 11.40
C GLU A 48 5.02 -10.24 10.12
N LEU A 49 3.83 -10.25 9.51
CA LEU A 49 3.56 -11.01 8.28
C LEU A 49 4.02 -10.28 7.01
N TYR A 50 4.15 -8.95 7.05
CA TYR A 50 4.49 -8.16 5.89
C TYR A 50 5.99 -8.25 5.57
N VAL A 51 6.33 -8.98 4.51
CA VAL A 51 7.68 -9.00 3.94
C VAL A 51 7.79 -7.98 2.79
N PRO A 52 8.65 -6.95 2.89
CA PRO A 52 8.86 -6.00 1.80
C PRO A 52 9.27 -6.72 0.52
N HIS A 53 8.52 -6.52 -0.56
CA HIS A 53 8.82 -7.11 -1.84
C HIS A 53 9.94 -6.30 -2.51
N PRO A 54 11.09 -6.91 -2.84
CA PRO A 54 12.15 -6.17 -3.51
C PRO A 54 11.65 -5.69 -4.87
N LEU A 55 11.81 -4.39 -5.14
CA LEU A 55 11.50 -3.85 -6.45
C LEU A 55 12.47 -4.47 -7.47
N SER A 56 11.94 -5.08 -8.51
CA SER A 56 12.73 -5.54 -9.66
C SER A 56 13.20 -4.33 -10.46
N VAL A 57 14.27 -3.67 -10.00
CA VAL A 57 14.79 -2.42 -10.59
C VAL A 57 15.53 -2.65 -11.92
N GLN A 58 15.20 -3.70 -12.66
CA GLN A 58 15.88 -4.07 -13.91
C GLN A 58 15.75 -2.96 -14.98
N LEU A 59 14.66 -2.18 -14.96
CA LEU A 59 14.38 -1.15 -15.96
C LEU A 59 15.08 0.21 -15.69
N ILE A 60 15.43 0.55 -14.44
CA ILE A 60 16.14 1.81 -14.14
C ILE A 60 17.61 1.73 -14.57
N LYS A 61 18.20 0.53 -14.59
CA LYS A 61 19.58 0.32 -15.05
C LYS A 61 19.77 0.63 -16.54
N ILE A 62 18.74 0.50 -17.38
CA ILE A 62 18.84 0.74 -18.83
C ILE A 62 18.86 2.24 -19.14
N HIS A 63 18.13 3.05 -18.36
CA HIS A 63 18.05 4.50 -18.60
C HIS A 63 19.27 5.26 -18.06
N LEU A 64 19.83 4.85 -16.92
CA LEU A 64 20.98 5.53 -16.30
C LEU A 64 22.30 5.29 -17.03
N ARG A 65 22.40 4.33 -17.95
CA ARG A 65 23.62 4.09 -18.75
C ARG A 65 23.70 4.94 -20.03
N ALA A 66 22.61 5.61 -20.43
CA ALA A 66 22.53 6.39 -21.67
C ALA A 66 22.60 7.91 -21.46
N GLN A 67 22.80 8.39 -20.23
CA GLN A 67 22.86 9.82 -19.90
C GLN A 67 24.20 10.26 -19.30
N TRP A 68 25.23 9.42 -19.41
CA TRP A 68 26.60 9.74 -19.01
C TRP A 68 27.61 9.29 -20.08
N PHE A 69 27.42 9.74 -21.32
CA PHE A 69 28.45 9.95 -22.36
C PHE A 69 27.94 11.00 -23.35
#